data_AF-A0A7W1G9M3-F1
#
_entry.id   AF-A0A7W1G9M3-F1
#
_cell.length_a   1.000
_cell.length_b   1.000
_cell.length_c   1.000
_cell.angle_alpha   90.00
_cell.angle_beta   90.00
_cell.angle_gamma   90.00
#
_symmetry.space_group_name_H-M   'P 1'
#
loop_
_entity.id
_entity.type
_entity.pdbx_description
1 polymer ?
#
loop_
_entity_poly.entity_id
_entity_poly.type
_entity_poly.pdbx_seq_one_letter_code
_entity_poly.pdbx_strand_id
1 'polypeptide(L)' 'MKSIEVELPDKLADELNRLIEAGWFQNQEEAVRAAVLEFVRKSRVELVERFQREDIQWALAQREASDA' A
#
# COMPACT_ATOMS: atom_id res chain seq x y z
N MET A 1 11.26 16.17 5.82
CA MET A 1 10.82 15.15 4.85
C MET A 1 11.96 14.16 4.63
N LYS A 2 11.66 12.91 4.27
CA LYS A 2 12.67 11.93 3.84
C LYS A 2 12.56 11.75 2.32
N SER A 3 13.70 11.64 1.63
CA SER A 3 13.76 11.31 0.20
C SER A 3 13.97 9.82 0.01
N ILE A 4 13.41 9.28 -1.06
CA ILE A 4 13.64 7.92 -1.54
C ILE A 4 13.92 8.06 -3.03
N GLU A 5 15.00 7.44 -3.49
CA GLU A 5 15.33 7.31 -4.90
C GLU A 5 14.93 5.91 -5.36
N VAL A 6 14.21 5.83 -6.48
CA VAL A 6 13.72 4.57 -7.04
C VAL A 6 13.87 4.61 -8.55
N GLU A 7 14.36 3.50 -9.11
CA GLU A 7 14.32 3.29 -10.55
C GLU A 7 12.93 2.77 -10.95
N LEU A 8 12.35 3.37 -11.98
CA LEU A 8 11.06 2.98 -12.53
C LEU A 8 11.27 2.40 -13.93
N PRO A 9 10.51 1.39 -14.34
CA PRO A 9 10.49 0.96 -15.73
C PRO A 9 10.13 2.13 -16.64
N ASP A 10 10.81 2.28 -17.79
CA ASP A 10 10.61 3.40 -18.72
C ASP A 10 9.14 3.63 -19.06
N LYS A 11 8.40 2.55 -19.36
CA LYS A 11 6.97 2.63 -19.67
C LYS A 11 6.14 3.26 -18.55
N LEU A 12 6.48 2.97 -17.30
CA LEU A 12 5.77 3.52 -16.14
C LEU A 12 6.11 4.99 -15.94
N ALA A 13 7.37 5.38 -16.17
CA ALA A 13 7.78 6.78 -16.15
C ALA A 13 7.07 7.59 -17.27
N ASP A 14 6.91 7.00 -18.46
CA ASP A 14 6.17 7.61 -19.56
C ASP A 14 4.68 7.79 -19.23
N GLU A 15 4.04 6.78 -18.63
CA GLU A 15 2.66 6.88 -18.17
C GLU A 15 2.48 7.97 -17.10
N LEU A 16 3.42 8.08 -16.16
CA LEU A 16 3.44 9.15 -15.17
C LEU A 16 3.52 10.53 -15.81
N ASN A 17 4.37 10.69 -16.83
CA ASN A 17 4.49 11.94 -17.58
C ASN A 17 3.19 12.31 -18.29
N ARG A 18 2.51 11.34 -18.92
CA ARG A 18 1.20 11.59 -19.56
C ARG A 18 0.14 12.09 -18.59
N LEU A 19 0.17 11.62 -17.34
CA LEU A 19 -0.76 12.12 -16.31
C LEU A 19 -0.49 13.59 -15.95
N ILE A 20 0.77 13.99 -15.92
CA ILE A 20 1.18 15.39 -15.68
C ILE A 20 0.78 16.26 -16.87
N GLU A 21 1.08 15.82 -18.10
CA GLU A 21 0.71 16.53 -19.33
C GLU A 21 -0.81 16.72 -19.46
N ALA A 22 -1.59 15.73 -19.03
CA ALA A 22 -3.04 15.81 -18.97
C ALA A 22 -3.57 16.69 -17.81
N GLY A 23 -2.70 17.24 -16.97
CA GLY A 23 -3.05 18.18 -15.91
C GLY A 23 -3.57 17.54 -14.62
N TRP A 24 -3.45 16.22 -14.46
CA TRP A 24 -3.87 15.53 -13.23
C TRP A 24 -2.97 15.83 -12.04
N PHE A 25 -1.69 16.09 -12.31
CA PHE A 25 -0.67 16.42 -11.32
C PHE A 25 0.24 17.52 -11.85
N GLN A 26 0.82 18.31 -10.94
CA GLN A 26 1.75 19.39 -11.29
C GLN A 26 3.15 18.89 -11.62
N ASN A 27 3.57 17.77 -11.03
CA ASN A 27 4.88 17.15 -11.27
C ASN A 27 4.90 15.66 -10.84
N GLN A 28 5.98 14.97 -11.20
CA GLN A 28 6.17 13.55 -10.90
C GLN A 28 6.16 13.27 -9.39
N GLU A 29 6.76 14.14 -8.59
CA GLU A 29 6.83 13.92 -7.15
C GLU A 29 5.46 13.99 -6.48
N GLU A 30 4.58 14.89 -6.93
CA GLU A 30 3.20 14.97 -6.44
C GLU A 30 2.43 13.69 -6.78
N ALA A 31 2.53 13.22 -8.03
CA ALA A 31 1.89 12.00 -8.48
C ALA A 31 2.39 10.78 -7.69
N VAL A 32 3.71 10.65 -7.49
CA VAL A 32 4.31 9.57 -6.70
C VAL A 32 3.86 9.62 -5.24
N ARG A 33 3.86 10.81 -4.62
CA ARG A 33 3.37 10.96 -3.24
C ARG A 33 1.89 10.57 -3.11
N ALA A 34 1.05 10.97 -4.06
CA ALA A 34 -0.36 10.59 -4.08
C ALA A 34 -0.54 9.08 -4.19
N ALA A 35 0.17 8.43 -5.12
CA ALA A 35 0.13 6.98 -5.31
C ALA A 35 0.58 6.21 -4.06
N VAL A 36 1.69 6.61 -3.44
CA VAL A 36 2.19 5.98 -2.21
C VAL A 36 1.19 6.14 -1.06
N LEU A 37 0.62 7.34 -0.90
CA LEU A 37 -0.38 7.60 0.14
C LEU A 37 -1.62 6.73 -0.06
N GLU A 38 -2.12 6.63 -1.29
CA GLU A 38 -3.26 5.78 -1.64
C GLU A 38 -2.95 4.30 -1.38
N PHE A 39 -1.78 3.82 -1.80
CA PHE A 39 -1.34 2.45 -1.58
C PHE A 39 -1.26 2.10 -0.09
N VAL A 40 -0.65 2.95 0.73
CA VAL A 40 -0.56 2.74 2.19
C VAL A 40 -1.94 2.72 2.83
N ARG A 41 -2.85 3.62 2.40
CA ARG A 41 -4.22 3.65 2.92
C ARG A 41 -5.00 2.37 2.61
N LYS A 42 -4.92 1.87 1.37
CA LYS A 42 -5.56 0.62 0.95
C LYS A 42 -4.97 -0.59 1.67
N SER A 43 -3.64 -0.68 1.68
CA SER A 43 -2.91 -1.79 2.31
C SER A 43 -3.17 -1.88 3.80
N ARG A 44 -3.35 -0.76 4.51
CA ARG A 44 -3.61 -0.76 5.95
C ARG A 44 -4.91 -1.47 6.30
N VAL A 45 -5.95 -1.32 5.49
CA VAL A 45 -7.25 -1.99 5.75
C VAL A 45 -7.10 -3.50 5.61
N GLU A 46 -6.48 -3.96 4.53
CA GLU A 46 -6.21 -5.38 4.29
C GLU A 46 -5.32 -5.99 5.37
N LEU A 47 -4.29 -5.25 5.80
CA LEU A 47 -3.35 -5.71 6.82
C LEU A 47 -4.04 -5.86 8.18
N VAL A 48 -4.89 -4.90 8.55
CA VAL A 48 -5.67 -4.96 9.81
C VAL A 48 -6.63 -6.14 9.79
N GLU A 49 -7.34 -6.37 8.68
CA GLU A 49 -8.24 -7.52 8.54
C GLU A 49 -7.46 -8.83 8.67
N ARG A 50 -6.30 -8.95 8.02
CA ARG A 50 -5.47 -10.14 8.10
C ARG A 50 -5.02 -10.43 9.53
N PHE A 51 -4.51 -9.42 10.25
CA PHE A 51 -4.08 -9.60 11.63
C PHE A 51 -5.24 -9.98 12.57
N GLN A 52 -6.42 -9.39 12.40
CA GLN A 52 -7.61 -9.78 13.17
C GLN A 52 -7.99 -11.25 12.94
N ARG A 53 -7.92 -11.73 11.69
CA ARG A 53 -8.20 -13.13 11.37
C ARG A 53 -7.17 -14.06 12.00
N GLU A 54 -5.89 -13.71 11.92
CA GLU A 54 -4.79 -14.46 12.55
C GLU A 54 -4.98 -14.56 14.08
N ASP A 55 -5.33 -13.44 14.74
CA ASP A 55 -5.61 -13.41 16.18
C ASP A 55 -6.79 -14.30 16.58
N ILE A 56 -7.89 -14.27 15.80
CA ILE A 56 -9.06 -15.12 16.04
C ILE A 56 -8.69 -16.60 15.89
N GLN A 57 -7.97 -16.96 14.83
CA GLN A 57 -7.54 -18.34 14.59
C GLN A 57 -6.64 -18.85 15.71
N TRP A 58 -5.70 -18.02 16.16
CA TRP A 58 -4.85 -18.34 17.30
C TRP A 58 -5.66 -18.55 18.58
N ALA A 59 -6.65 -17.71 18.87
CA ALA A 59 -7.50 -17.84 20.06
C ALA A 59 -8.37 -19.11 20.02
N LEU A 60 -8.90 -19.47 18.84
CA LEU A 60 -9.65 -20.72 18.65
C LEU A 60 -8.77 -21.95 18.86
N ALA A 61 -7.57 -21.96 18.26
CA ALA A 61 -6.62 -23.05 18.43
C ALA A 61 -6.18 -23.23 19.90
N GLN A 62 -5.99 -22.13 20.63
CA GLN A 62 -5.70 -22.21 22.06
C GLN A 62 -6.85 -22.77 22.89
N ARG A 63 -8.10 -22.40 22.57
CA ARG A 63 -9.27 -22.95 23.25
C ARG A 63 -9.42 -24.46 23.01
N GLU A 64 -9.24 -24.89 21.76
CA GLU A 64 -9.26 -26.32 21.42
C GLU A 64 -8.17 -27.10 22.13
N ALA A 65 -6.97 -26.52 22.28
CA ALA A 65 -5.87 -27.13 23.01
C ALA A 65 -6.08 -27.17 24.53
N SER A 66 -6.88 -26.26 25.11
CA SER A 66 -7.21 -26.27 26.55
C SER A 66 -8.38 -27.19 26.91
N ASP A 67 -9.25 -27.50 25.95
CA ASP A 67 -10.43 -28.36 26.12
C ASP A 67 -10.16 -29.84 25.81
N ALA A 68 -8.94 -30.18 25.38
CA ALA A 68 -8.47 -31.54 25.04
C ALA A 68 -7.57 -32.13 26.14
#